data_AF-A0A1E2RXJ4-F1
#
_entry.id   AF-A0A1E2RXJ4-F1
#
_cell.length_a   1.000
_cell.length_b   1.000
_cell.length_c   1.000
_cell.angle_alpha   90.00
_cell.angle_beta   90.00
_cell.angle_gamma   90.00
#
_symmetry.space_group_name_H-M   'P 1'
#
loop_
_entity.id
_entity.type
_entity.pdbx_description
1 polymer ?
#
loop_
_entity_poly.entity_id
_entity_poly.type
_entity_poly.pdbx_seq_one_letter_code
_entity_poly.pdbx_strand_id
1 'polypeptide(L)'
;MLYFTYPRRGGRVSYPAGYNREFEAADRWRPGRLWSLRDMLEVKAHAFVHAAAVSARVQAILESTNYGDKDDVVSGDTLNSLLEHLDDLSEAMKPLSLTLTQMAVDGMRSTAEAGSLKFGDVSGCYKNIQGRMFDELSLVSVFCIDRNRSKFYSADTPLFGESVEKKFKNAAFEVEEAGKCLALRRSTACVFHLMRVLEVGIRSVARSLSIDDPTKAGEKNWGKILKK
;
A
#
# COMPACT_ATOMS: atom_id res chain seq x y z
N MET A 1 -31.43 -0.36 -27.62
CA MET A 1 -30.39 -0.21 -28.65
C MET A 1 -29.54 0.99 -28.27
N LEU A 2 -28.43 0.76 -27.57
CA LEU A 2 -27.39 1.74 -27.25
C LEU A 2 -26.06 0.98 -27.34
N TYR A 3 -25.30 1.26 -28.40
CA TYR A 3 -23.99 0.67 -28.65
C TYR A 3 -22.95 1.39 -27.80
N PHE A 4 -22.28 0.68 -26.89
CA PHE A 4 -21.01 1.14 -26.32
C PHE A 4 -19.87 0.46 -27.09
N THR A 5 -19.26 1.24 -27.99
CA THR A 5 -18.03 0.88 -28.69
C THR A 5 -16.84 1.00 -27.74
N TYR A 6 -16.15 -0.12 -27.50
CA TYR A 6 -14.85 -0.13 -26.85
C TYR A 6 -13.78 0.42 -27.80
N PRO A 7 -12.89 1.34 -27.38
CA PRO A 7 -11.67 1.59 -28.11
C PRO A 7 -10.68 0.44 -27.83
N ARG A 8 -10.33 -0.32 -28.87
CA ARG A 8 -9.14 -1.17 -28.89
C ARG A 8 -7.91 -0.26 -28.76
N ARG A 9 -7.19 -0.32 -27.64
CA ARG A 9 -5.80 0.15 -27.57
C ARG A 9 -4.88 -1.05 -27.40
N GLY A 10 -4.29 -1.47 -28.52
CA GLY A 10 -3.02 -2.17 -28.51
C GLY A 10 -1.94 -1.17 -28.09
N GLY A 11 -1.37 -1.38 -26.92
CA GLY A 11 -0.16 -0.71 -26.45
C GLY A 11 0.54 -1.65 -25.50
N ARG A 12 1.71 -2.18 -25.89
CA ARG A 12 2.57 -2.91 -24.96
C ARG A 12 3.04 -1.91 -23.91
N VAL A 13 2.67 -2.13 -22.66
CA VAL A 13 3.38 -1.48 -21.55
C VAL A 13 4.63 -2.33 -21.32
N SER A 14 5.72 -1.96 -21.97
CA SER A 14 7.05 -2.47 -21.63
C SER A 14 7.53 -1.73 -20.39
N TYR A 15 7.77 -2.45 -19.30
CA TYR A 15 8.48 -1.89 -18.15
C TYR A 15 9.98 -1.91 -18.44
N PRO A 16 10.69 -0.77 -18.35
CA PRO A 16 12.14 -0.78 -18.40
C PRO A 16 12.68 -1.39 -17.09
N ALA A 17 13.70 -2.24 -17.22
CA ALA A 17 14.43 -2.77 -16.08
C ALA A 17 15.17 -1.62 -15.36
N GLY A 18 14.99 -1.51 -14.04
CA GLY A 18 15.74 -0.57 -13.19
C GLY A 18 14.94 0.62 -12.61
N TYR A 19 13.62 0.52 -12.44
CA TYR A 19 12.82 1.62 -11.90
C TYR A 19 12.89 1.71 -10.36
N ASN A 20 13.95 2.32 -9.84
CA ASN A 20 13.97 2.89 -8.50
C ASN A 20 12.96 4.05 -8.44
N ARG A 21 11.82 3.88 -7.76
CA ARG A 21 10.94 5.01 -7.40
C ARG A 21 11.36 5.54 -6.04
N GLU A 22 11.98 6.71 -6.06
CA GLU A 22 11.78 7.69 -4.99
C GLU A 22 10.28 8.03 -4.97
N PHE A 23 9.61 7.73 -3.86
CA PHE A 23 8.17 7.87 -3.69
C PHE A 23 7.86 9.26 -3.11
N GLU A 24 7.72 10.27 -3.95
CA GLU A 24 7.18 11.56 -3.52
C GLU A 24 5.67 11.45 -3.21
N ALA A 25 5.29 11.85 -2.00
CA ALA A 25 3.92 11.72 -1.47
C ALA A 25 2.85 12.48 -2.27
N ALA A 26 3.24 13.52 -3.03
CA ALA A 26 2.33 14.36 -3.80
C ALA A 26 1.72 13.65 -5.03
N ASP A 27 2.30 12.54 -5.49
CA ASP A 27 1.87 11.84 -6.71
C ASP A 27 0.89 10.67 -6.46
N ARG A 28 0.46 10.49 -5.20
CA ARG A 28 -0.40 9.38 -4.76
C ARG A 28 -1.86 9.46 -5.21
N TRP A 29 -2.37 10.61 -5.65
CA TRP A 29 -3.80 10.78 -5.97
C TRP A 29 -4.04 11.54 -7.27
N ARG A 30 -3.79 10.88 -8.41
CA ARG A 30 -4.16 11.39 -9.74
C ARG A 30 -5.53 10.85 -10.20
N PRO A 31 -6.53 11.72 -10.47
CA PRO A 31 -7.80 11.31 -11.07
C PRO A 31 -7.58 10.65 -12.44
N GLY A 32 -8.26 9.52 -12.70
CA GLY A 32 -8.19 8.80 -13.99
C GLY A 32 -7.17 7.65 -14.07
N ARG A 33 -6.41 7.38 -13.00
CA ARG A 33 -5.57 6.17 -12.87
C ARG A 33 -6.41 5.03 -12.26
N LEU A 34 -6.28 3.81 -12.80
CA LEU A 34 -6.79 2.61 -12.15
C LEU A 34 -5.89 2.31 -10.95
N TRP A 35 -6.45 2.42 -9.75
CA TRP A 35 -5.80 2.07 -8.50
C TRP A 35 -6.19 0.64 -8.14
N SER A 36 -5.21 -0.22 -7.88
CA SER A 36 -5.50 -1.50 -7.24
C SER A 36 -5.74 -1.27 -5.74
N LEU A 37 -6.49 -2.16 -5.09
CA LEU A 37 -6.67 -2.13 -3.63
C LEU A 37 -5.30 -2.15 -2.90
N ARG A 38 -4.28 -2.75 -3.53
CA ARG A 38 -2.89 -2.75 -3.09
C ARG A 38 -2.28 -1.35 -3.07
N ASP A 39 -2.46 -0.57 -4.15
CA ASP A 39 -1.96 0.83 -4.20
C ASP A 39 -2.64 1.71 -3.13
N MET A 40 -3.83 1.34 -2.66
CA MET A 40 -4.56 2.04 -1.61
C MET A 40 -4.21 1.61 -0.18
N LEU A 41 -3.72 0.38 0.05
CA LEU A 41 -3.61 -0.21 1.39
C LEU A 41 -2.22 -0.75 1.77
N GLU A 42 -1.24 -0.75 0.87
CA GLU A 42 0.12 -1.22 1.18
C GLU A 42 0.88 -0.17 2.02
N VAL A 43 0.62 -0.18 3.33
CA VAL A 43 1.49 0.49 4.31
C VAL A 43 2.61 -0.47 4.65
N LYS A 44 3.84 -0.13 4.23
CA LYS A 44 5.03 -0.88 4.64
C LYS A 44 5.17 -0.75 6.16
N ALA A 45 4.94 -1.85 6.88
CA ALA A 45 5.10 -1.92 8.34
C ALA A 45 6.48 -1.40 8.81
N HIS A 46 7.51 -1.49 7.94
CA HIS A 46 8.80 -0.86 8.17
C HIS A 46 8.71 0.64 8.45
N ALA A 47 7.93 1.41 7.67
CA ALA A 47 7.78 2.85 7.88
C ALA A 47 7.13 3.16 9.24
N PHE A 48 6.13 2.35 9.64
CA PHE A 48 5.47 2.44 10.94
C PHE A 48 6.46 2.21 12.09
N VAL A 49 7.19 1.08 12.04
CA VAL A 49 8.16 0.72 13.08
C VAL A 49 9.34 1.69 13.10
N HIS A 50 9.79 2.15 11.93
CA HIS A 50 10.88 3.13 11.82
C HIS A 50 10.49 4.47 12.43
N ALA A 51 9.32 5.02 12.09
CA ALA A 51 8.84 6.28 12.67
C ALA A 51 8.74 6.19 14.20
N ALA A 52 8.12 5.13 14.72
CA ALA A 52 8.04 4.89 16.16
C ALA A 52 9.42 4.75 16.82
N ALA A 53 10.36 4.04 16.18
CA ALA A 53 11.72 3.84 16.70
C ALA A 53 12.57 5.11 16.66
N VAL A 54 12.43 5.95 15.63
CA VAL A 54 13.09 7.28 15.57
C VAL A 54 12.56 8.15 16.71
N SER A 55 11.24 8.26 16.88
CA SER A 55 10.66 9.06 17.95
C SER A 55 11.06 8.56 19.35
N ALA A 56 11.05 7.25 19.59
CA ALA A 56 11.45 6.66 20.87
C ALA A 56 12.93 6.90 21.19
N ARG A 57 13.82 6.81 20.18
CA ARG A 57 15.26 7.09 20.35
C ARG A 57 15.48 8.54 20.77
N VAL A 58 14.83 9.50 20.10
CA VAL A 58 15.02 10.91 20.45
C VAL A 58 14.47 11.20 21.86
N GLN A 59 13.31 10.65 22.22
CA GLN A 59 12.80 10.79 23.58
C GLN A 59 13.77 10.21 24.62
N ALA A 60 14.33 9.03 24.38
CA ALA A 60 15.30 8.43 25.29
C ALA A 60 16.57 9.28 25.44
N ILE A 61 17.06 9.91 24.37
CA ILE A 61 18.19 10.85 24.44
C ILE A 61 17.83 12.08 25.28
N LEU A 62 16.64 12.65 25.08
CA LEU A 62 16.16 13.80 25.85
C LEU A 62 15.98 13.48 27.34
N GLU A 63 15.59 12.25 27.69
CA GLU A 63 15.38 11.81 29.07
C GLU A 63 16.67 11.35 29.77
N SER A 64 17.63 10.79 29.03
CA SER A 64 18.88 10.24 29.58
C SER A 64 20.02 11.25 29.65
N THR A 65 19.98 12.30 28.83
CA THR A 65 20.99 13.34 28.85
C THR A 65 20.58 14.41 29.84
N ASN A 66 21.46 14.69 30.81
CA ASN A 66 21.33 15.86 31.67
C ASN A 66 21.72 17.09 30.83
N TYR A 67 20.87 17.46 29.87
CA TYR A 67 20.95 18.75 29.20
C TYR A 67 20.82 19.85 30.26
N GLY A 68 21.28 21.06 29.94
CA GLY A 68 21.34 22.20 30.86
C GLY A 68 19.99 22.55 31.53
N ASP A 69 19.90 23.71 32.14
CA ASP A 69 18.60 24.14 32.66
C ASP A 69 17.56 24.09 31.52
N LYS A 70 16.31 23.70 31.83
CA LYS A 70 15.22 23.66 30.85
C LYS A 70 15.03 24.99 30.12
N ASP A 71 15.49 26.08 30.75
CA ASP A 71 15.45 27.45 30.26
C ASP A 71 16.66 27.84 29.40
N ASP A 72 17.70 27.00 29.32
CA ASP A 72 18.87 27.21 28.48
C ASP A 72 18.51 27.07 26.99
N VAL A 73 19.10 27.94 26.18
CA VAL A 73 18.97 27.92 24.72
C VAL A 73 19.78 26.77 24.15
N VAL A 74 19.20 26.04 23.21
CA VAL A 74 19.85 24.93 22.52
C VAL A 74 21.02 25.44 21.69
N SER A 75 22.19 24.81 21.82
CA SER A 75 23.40 25.18 21.06
C SER A 75 23.24 24.90 19.57
N GLY A 76 23.97 25.62 18.72
CA GLY A 76 23.88 25.48 17.26
C GLY A 76 24.12 24.05 16.75
N ASP A 77 25.10 23.34 17.30
CA ASP A 77 25.37 21.94 16.91
C ASP A 77 24.20 21.02 17.29
N THR A 78 23.63 21.21 18.48
CA THR A 78 22.46 20.44 18.94
C THR A 78 21.21 20.76 18.10
N LEU A 79 21.04 22.03 17.72
CA LEU A 79 19.97 22.50 16.85
C LEU A 79 20.06 21.87 15.46
N ASN A 80 21.26 21.77 14.88
CA ASN A 80 21.48 21.12 13.58
C ASN A 80 21.13 19.62 13.64
N SER A 81 21.62 18.90 14.65
CA SER A 81 21.27 17.48 14.84
C SER A 81 19.76 17.29 15.06
N LEU A 82 19.10 18.24 15.74
CA LEU A 82 17.65 18.21 15.90
C LEU A 82 16.92 18.38 14.56
N LEU A 83 17.33 19.35 13.73
CA LEU A 83 16.73 19.58 12.41
C LEU A 83 16.87 18.36 11.50
N GLU A 84 18.05 17.71 11.49
CA GLU A 84 18.27 16.45 10.77
C GLU A 84 17.30 15.35 11.23
N HIS A 85 17.09 15.19 12.54
CA HIS A 85 16.14 14.21 13.06
C HIS A 85 14.68 14.53 12.70
N LEU A 86 14.29 15.80 12.64
CA LEU A 86 12.94 16.20 12.24
C LEU A 86 12.70 15.90 10.75
N ASP A 87 13.72 16.06 9.91
CA ASP A 87 13.66 15.71 8.49
C ASP A 87 13.53 14.18 8.31
N ASP A 88 14.32 13.38 9.04
CA ASP A 88 14.20 11.91 9.07
C ASP A 88 12.80 11.44 9.50
N LEU A 89 12.23 12.09 10.52
CA LEU A 89 10.90 11.79 11.01
C LEU A 89 9.83 12.13 9.97
N SER A 90 9.95 13.29 9.32
CA SER A 90 9.09 13.73 8.23
C SER A 90 9.07 12.71 7.08
N GLU A 91 10.26 12.29 6.61
CA GLU A 91 10.38 11.26 5.57
C GLU A 91 9.74 9.93 5.97
N ALA A 92 9.96 9.48 7.22
CA ALA A 92 9.40 8.22 7.70
C ALA A 92 7.86 8.23 7.78
N MET A 93 7.25 9.39 7.99
CA MET A 93 5.79 9.54 8.15
C MET A 93 5.03 9.76 6.83
N LYS A 94 5.70 10.20 5.76
CA LYS A 94 5.08 10.40 4.42
C LYS A 94 4.21 9.22 3.95
N PRO A 95 4.62 7.94 4.11
CA PRO A 95 3.81 6.81 3.66
C PRO A 95 2.54 6.57 4.47
N LEU A 96 2.51 7.07 5.72
CA LEU A 96 1.47 6.83 6.71
C LEU A 96 0.36 7.90 6.68
N SER A 97 0.57 9.00 5.94
CA SER A 97 -0.40 10.10 5.82
C SER A 97 -0.83 10.71 7.18
N LEU A 98 0.10 10.81 8.13
CA LEU A 98 -0.10 11.38 9.48
C LEU A 98 -0.04 12.91 9.43
N THR A 99 -1.14 13.53 8.97
CA THR A 99 -1.22 14.97 8.73
C THR A 99 -1.02 15.79 10.00
N LEU A 100 -1.64 15.40 11.12
CA LEU A 100 -1.56 16.18 12.36
C LEU A 100 -0.16 16.11 12.99
N THR A 101 0.50 14.97 12.86
CA THR A 101 1.87 14.74 13.29
C THR A 101 2.84 15.56 12.43
N GLN A 102 2.65 15.58 11.11
CA GLN A 102 3.45 16.41 10.21
C GLN A 102 3.34 17.90 10.57
N MET A 103 2.14 18.40 10.85
CA MET A 103 1.94 19.80 11.28
C MET A 103 2.69 20.13 12.58
N ALA A 104 2.83 19.16 13.50
CA ALA A 104 3.58 19.37 14.74
C ALA A 104 5.10 19.37 14.50
N VAL A 105 5.60 18.53 13.59
CA VAL A 105 7.00 18.54 13.15
C VAL A 105 7.33 19.86 12.47
N ASP A 106 6.50 20.31 11.52
CA ASP A 106 6.69 21.56 10.80
C ASP A 106 6.70 22.76 11.75
N GLY A 107 5.78 22.79 12.74
CA GLY A 107 5.75 23.83 13.76
C GLY A 107 7.03 23.86 14.63
N MET A 108 7.54 22.69 15.00
CA MET A 108 8.80 22.58 15.73
C MET A 108 9.99 23.06 14.89
N ARG A 109 10.03 22.70 13.60
CA ARG A 109 11.05 23.14 12.65
C ARG A 109 11.07 24.66 12.50
N SER A 110 9.90 25.29 12.30
CA SER A 110 9.80 26.76 12.24
C SER A 110 10.27 27.44 13.53
N THR A 111 10.02 26.83 14.69
CA THR A 111 10.48 27.37 15.99
C THR A 111 12.00 27.21 16.15
N ALA A 112 12.55 26.08 15.72
CA ALA A 112 13.99 25.82 15.70
C ALA A 112 14.75 26.81 14.80
N GLU A 113 14.24 27.05 13.59
CA GLU A 113 14.82 28.00 12.63
C GLU A 113 14.77 29.46 13.11
N ALA A 114 13.83 29.81 13.99
CA ALA A 114 13.75 31.14 14.60
C ALA A 114 14.83 31.40 15.67
N GLY A 115 15.61 30.38 16.07
CA GLY A 115 16.80 30.53 16.91
C GLY A 115 16.54 30.79 18.41
N SER A 116 15.32 30.61 18.90
CA SER A 116 14.92 30.86 20.30
C SER A 116 14.52 29.61 21.08
N LEU A 117 14.87 28.42 20.57
CA LEU A 117 14.42 27.14 21.13
C LEU A 117 15.17 26.80 22.42
N LYS A 118 14.43 26.61 23.51
CA LYS A 118 14.97 26.13 24.79
C LYS A 118 14.87 24.60 24.90
N PHE A 119 15.66 24.00 25.79
CA PHE A 119 15.58 22.54 26.04
C PHE A 119 14.19 22.09 26.52
N GLY A 120 13.50 22.91 27.32
CA GLY A 120 12.11 22.64 27.73
C GLY A 120 11.13 22.61 26.55
N ASP A 121 11.32 23.50 25.56
CA ASP A 121 10.50 23.55 24.35
C ASP A 121 10.72 22.30 23.50
N VAL A 122 11.97 21.83 23.37
CA VAL A 122 12.31 20.59 22.65
C VAL A 122 11.56 19.39 23.24
N SER A 123 11.60 19.22 24.57
CA SER A 123 10.91 18.12 25.25
C SER A 123 9.38 18.20 25.06
N GLY A 124 8.81 19.41 25.17
CA GLY A 124 7.38 19.63 24.97
C GLY A 124 6.92 19.33 23.54
N CYS A 125 7.70 19.78 22.55
CA CYS A 125 7.42 19.53 21.13
C CYS A 125 7.50 18.03 20.80
N TYR A 126 8.51 17.31 21.27
CA TYR A 126 8.60 15.86 21.05
C TYR A 126 7.43 15.09 21.66
N LYS A 127 7.02 15.44 22.89
CA LYS A 127 5.83 14.84 23.52
C LYS A 127 4.56 15.09 22.70
N ASN A 128 4.41 16.29 22.14
CA ASN A 128 3.29 16.63 21.25
C ASN A 128 3.33 15.81 19.95
N ILE A 129 4.49 15.75 19.28
CA ILE A 129 4.68 14.96 18.06
C ILE A 129 4.35 13.48 18.31
N GLN A 130 4.87 12.89 19.39
CA GLN A 130 4.59 11.50 19.74
C GLN A 130 3.13 11.25 20.10
N GLY A 131 2.50 12.15 20.85
CA GLY A 131 1.08 12.05 21.19
C GLY A 131 0.21 12.04 19.94
N ARG A 132 0.43 12.98 19.01
CA ARG A 132 -0.30 13.03 17.73
C ARG A 132 -0.02 11.81 16.86
N MET A 133 1.23 11.36 16.81
CA MET A 133 1.58 10.15 16.09
C MET A 133 0.81 8.95 16.63
N PHE A 134 0.79 8.78 17.95
CA PHE A 134 0.06 7.68 18.59
C PHE A 134 -1.45 7.76 18.30
N ASP A 135 -2.04 8.95 18.44
CA ASP A 135 -3.47 9.15 18.18
C ASP A 135 -3.82 8.86 16.72
N GLU A 136 -3.07 9.40 15.76
CA GLU A 136 -3.31 9.16 14.34
C GLU A 136 -3.11 7.68 13.97
N LEU A 137 -2.05 7.05 14.49
CA LEU A 137 -1.80 5.63 14.25
C LEU A 137 -2.89 4.74 14.89
N SER A 138 -3.50 5.16 16.00
CA SER A 138 -4.60 4.42 16.64
C SER A 138 -5.86 4.36 15.77
N LEU A 139 -6.00 5.28 14.80
CA LEU A 139 -7.10 5.33 13.85
C LEU A 139 -6.85 4.47 12.60
N VAL A 140 -5.63 3.97 12.41
CA VAL A 140 -5.23 3.20 11.23
C VAL A 140 -5.34 1.70 11.47
N SER A 141 -6.08 1.01 10.62
CA SER A 141 -6.11 -0.45 10.60
C SER A 141 -4.97 -1.02 9.75
N VAL A 142 -4.12 -1.84 10.35
CA VAL A 142 -3.03 -2.55 9.65
C VAL A 142 -3.41 -4.01 9.43
N PHE A 143 -3.30 -4.48 8.18
CA PHE A 143 -3.50 -5.88 7.84
C PHE A 143 -2.16 -6.56 7.58
N CYS A 144 -1.87 -7.61 8.34
CA CYS A 144 -0.67 -8.42 8.15
C CYS A 144 -1.01 -9.68 7.32
N ILE A 145 -0.26 -9.89 6.24
CA ILE A 145 -0.35 -11.12 5.44
C ILE A 145 0.61 -12.14 6.05
N ASP A 146 0.11 -13.36 6.27
CA ASP A 146 0.92 -14.48 6.74
C ASP A 146 2.10 -14.74 5.80
N ARG A 147 3.31 -14.92 6.36
CA ARG A 147 4.54 -15.09 5.57
C ARG A 147 4.47 -16.26 4.59
N ASN A 148 3.77 -17.35 4.93
CA ASN A 148 3.63 -18.50 4.03
C ASN A 148 2.64 -18.24 2.89
N ARG A 149 1.86 -17.15 2.98
CA ARG A 149 0.84 -16.78 2.01
C ARG A 149 1.17 -15.52 1.22
N SER A 150 2.19 -14.76 1.61
CA SER A 150 2.63 -13.56 0.88
C SER A 150 2.93 -13.84 -0.59
N LYS A 151 3.50 -15.02 -0.88
CA LYS A 151 3.76 -15.53 -2.24
C LYS A 151 2.51 -15.63 -3.13
N PHE A 152 1.31 -15.70 -2.56
CA PHE A 152 0.06 -15.71 -3.32
C PHE A 152 -0.49 -14.30 -3.56
N TYR A 153 -0.11 -13.33 -2.72
CA TYR A 153 -0.52 -11.93 -2.86
C TYR A 153 0.33 -11.17 -3.88
N SER A 154 1.64 -11.45 -3.88
CA SER A 154 2.61 -10.87 -4.80
C SER A 154 3.51 -12.00 -5.28
N ALA A 155 3.03 -12.72 -6.29
CA ALA A 155 3.75 -13.82 -6.88
C ALA A 155 4.79 -13.30 -7.89
N ASP A 156 6.04 -13.73 -7.75
CA ASP A 156 7.11 -13.39 -8.70
C ASP A 156 6.94 -14.10 -10.05
N THR A 157 6.18 -15.20 -10.05
CA THR A 157 5.87 -16.02 -11.22
C THR A 157 4.38 -16.29 -11.32
N PRO A 158 3.82 -16.52 -12.52
CA PRO A 158 2.40 -16.83 -12.68
C PRO A 158 1.99 -18.03 -11.82
N LEU A 159 0.92 -17.89 -11.04
CA LEU A 159 0.53 -18.87 -10.01
C LEU A 159 0.20 -20.26 -10.59
N PHE A 160 -0.29 -20.33 -11.82
CA PHE A 160 -0.59 -21.58 -12.54
C PHE A 160 0.50 -21.94 -13.56
N GLY A 161 1.64 -21.23 -13.53
CA GLY A 161 2.77 -21.41 -14.43
C GLY A 161 2.62 -20.66 -15.76
N GLU A 162 3.77 -20.35 -16.38
CA GLU A 162 3.86 -19.56 -17.62
C GLU A 162 3.11 -20.20 -18.80
N SER A 163 3.08 -21.53 -18.87
CA SER A 163 2.36 -22.26 -19.92
C SER A 163 0.85 -21.98 -19.88
N VAL A 164 0.28 -21.93 -18.68
CA VAL A 164 -1.15 -21.62 -18.49
C VAL A 164 -1.41 -20.16 -18.81
N GLU A 165 -0.60 -19.23 -18.30
CA GLU A 165 -0.76 -17.81 -18.59
C GLU A 165 -0.65 -17.50 -20.09
N LYS A 166 0.31 -18.11 -20.79
CA LYS A 166 0.52 -17.92 -22.23
C LYS A 166 -0.65 -18.45 -23.07
N LYS A 167 -1.20 -19.61 -22.71
CA LYS A 167 -2.32 -20.26 -23.44
C LYS A 167 -3.69 -19.68 -23.06
N PHE A 168 -3.85 -19.23 -21.82
CA PHE A 168 -5.11 -18.76 -21.24
C PHE A 168 -4.96 -17.34 -20.69
N LYS A 169 -4.51 -16.40 -21.53
CA LYS A 169 -4.32 -14.99 -21.14
C LYS A 169 -5.55 -14.36 -20.47
N ASN A 170 -6.76 -14.76 -20.91
CA ASN A 170 -8.02 -14.27 -20.35
C ASN A 170 -8.28 -14.76 -18.91
N ALA A 171 -7.59 -15.81 -18.45
CA ALA A 171 -7.69 -16.32 -17.09
C ALA A 171 -6.63 -15.71 -16.16
N ALA A 172 -5.59 -15.07 -16.68
CA ALA A 172 -4.46 -14.58 -15.88
C ALA A 172 -4.90 -13.64 -14.75
N PHE A 173 -5.78 -12.68 -15.08
CA PHE A 173 -6.36 -11.77 -14.10
C PHE A 173 -7.13 -12.51 -12.99
N GLU A 174 -8.00 -13.47 -13.36
CA GLU A 174 -8.77 -14.23 -12.38
C GLU A 174 -7.89 -15.14 -11.51
N VAL A 175 -6.80 -15.68 -12.07
CA VAL A 175 -5.79 -16.45 -11.31
C VAL A 175 -5.08 -15.56 -10.29
N GLU A 176 -4.66 -14.35 -10.70
CA GLU A 176 -3.99 -13.39 -9.81
C GLU A 176 -4.93 -12.95 -8.66
N GLU A 177 -6.17 -12.61 -8.96
CA GLU A 177 -7.16 -12.22 -7.94
C GLU A 177 -7.54 -13.38 -7.00
N ALA A 178 -7.60 -14.62 -7.51
CA ALA A 178 -7.76 -15.80 -6.66
C ALA A 178 -6.60 -15.94 -5.67
N GLY A 179 -5.35 -15.72 -6.12
CA GLY A 179 -4.16 -15.72 -5.28
C GLY A 179 -4.22 -14.67 -4.17
N LYS A 180 -4.56 -13.42 -4.52
CA LYS A 180 -4.72 -12.33 -3.54
C LYS A 180 -5.82 -12.64 -2.51
N CYS A 181 -6.97 -13.13 -2.97
CA CYS A 181 -8.06 -13.54 -2.09
C CYS A 181 -7.63 -14.66 -1.13
N LEU A 182 -6.87 -15.63 -1.62
CA LEU A 182 -6.32 -16.71 -0.79
C LEU A 182 -5.34 -16.17 0.27
N ALA A 183 -4.46 -15.26 -0.12
CA ALA A 183 -3.51 -14.62 0.78
C ALA A 183 -4.21 -13.85 1.91
N LEU A 184 -5.29 -13.16 1.57
CA LEU A 184 -6.13 -12.37 2.48
C LEU A 184 -7.21 -13.19 3.21
N ARG A 185 -7.18 -14.53 3.15
CA ARG A 185 -8.17 -15.42 3.79
C ARG A 185 -9.64 -15.17 3.37
N ARG A 186 -9.86 -14.72 2.14
CA ARG A 186 -11.20 -14.49 1.55
C ARG A 186 -11.63 -15.70 0.70
N SER A 187 -11.83 -16.86 1.34
CA SER A 187 -12.03 -18.15 0.66
C SER A 187 -13.18 -18.15 -0.36
N THR A 188 -14.33 -17.53 -0.05
CA THR A 188 -15.47 -17.45 -0.98
C THR A 188 -15.13 -16.66 -2.25
N ALA A 189 -14.45 -15.53 -2.12
CA ALA A 189 -14.01 -14.72 -3.26
C ALA A 189 -12.95 -15.46 -4.08
N CYS A 190 -12.01 -16.15 -3.42
CA CYS A 190 -11.04 -17.02 -4.07
C CYS A 190 -11.72 -18.08 -4.93
N VAL A 191 -12.69 -18.83 -4.37
CA VAL A 191 -13.44 -19.85 -5.11
C VAL A 191 -14.19 -19.24 -6.30
N PHE A 192 -14.78 -18.06 -6.14
CA PHE A 192 -15.47 -17.37 -7.22
C PHE A 192 -14.54 -17.01 -8.39
N HIS A 193 -13.35 -16.47 -8.10
CA HIS A 193 -12.33 -16.24 -9.13
C HIS A 193 -11.87 -17.56 -9.78
N LEU A 194 -11.67 -18.62 -8.99
CA LEU A 194 -11.32 -19.95 -9.52
C LEU A 194 -12.43 -20.55 -10.40
N MET A 195 -13.71 -20.29 -10.10
CA MET A 195 -14.82 -20.71 -10.97
C MET A 195 -14.76 -20.02 -12.33
N ARG A 196 -14.38 -18.73 -12.38
CA ARG A 196 -14.18 -18.01 -13.65
C ARG A 196 -12.97 -18.51 -14.43
N VAL A 197 -11.88 -18.86 -13.73
CA VAL A 197 -10.73 -19.56 -14.36
C VAL A 197 -11.18 -20.89 -14.97
N LEU A 198 -11.96 -21.68 -14.23
CA LEU A 198 -12.51 -22.95 -14.72
C LEU A 198 -13.41 -22.75 -15.94
N GLU A 199 -14.26 -21.72 -15.95
CA GLU A 199 -15.12 -21.38 -17.09
C GLU A 199 -14.30 -21.12 -18.36
N VAL A 200 -13.18 -20.40 -18.26
CA VAL A 200 -12.28 -20.17 -19.40
C VAL A 200 -11.72 -21.50 -19.93
N GLY A 201 -11.30 -22.40 -19.03
CA GLY A 201 -10.81 -23.74 -19.36
C GLY A 201 -11.86 -24.58 -20.08
N ILE A 202 -13.07 -24.71 -19.50
CA ILE A 202 -14.18 -25.49 -20.07
C ILE A 202 -14.57 -24.96 -21.45
N ARG A 203 -14.69 -23.63 -21.60
CA ARG A 203 -14.99 -23.03 -22.92
C ARG A 203 -13.92 -23.35 -23.96
N SER A 204 -12.65 -23.46 -23.55
CA SER A 204 -11.57 -23.84 -24.48
C SER A 204 -11.68 -25.30 -24.91
N VAL A 205 -11.96 -26.20 -23.98
CA VAL A 205 -12.17 -27.63 -24.29
C VAL A 205 -13.38 -27.82 -25.20
N ALA A 206 -14.50 -27.16 -24.92
CA ALA A 206 -15.70 -27.21 -25.76
C ALA A 206 -15.40 -26.80 -27.20
N ARG A 207 -14.67 -25.69 -27.41
CA ARG A 207 -14.23 -25.27 -28.74
C ARG A 207 -13.34 -26.30 -29.43
N SER A 208 -12.40 -26.91 -28.71
CA SER A 208 -11.51 -27.94 -29.25
C SER A 208 -12.25 -29.22 -29.66
N LEU A 209 -13.38 -29.50 -29.02
CA LEU A 209 -14.25 -30.65 -29.33
C LEU A 209 -15.41 -30.29 -30.27
N SER A 210 -15.45 -29.06 -30.79
CA SER A 210 -16.57 -28.55 -31.61
C SER A 210 -17.94 -28.71 -30.93
N ILE A 211 -17.98 -28.62 -29.59
CA ILE A 211 -19.21 -28.59 -28.82
C ILE A 211 -19.71 -27.15 -28.81
N ASP A 212 -20.89 -26.93 -29.38
CA ASP A 212 -21.54 -25.61 -29.38
C ASP A 212 -21.87 -25.17 -27.95
N ASP A 213 -21.87 -23.84 -27.73
CA ASP A 213 -22.30 -23.28 -26.45
C ASP A 213 -23.77 -23.64 -26.22
N PRO A 214 -24.12 -24.39 -25.16
CA PRO A 214 -25.48 -24.88 -24.95
C PRO A 214 -26.50 -23.75 -24.71
N THR A 215 -26.03 -22.51 -24.50
CA THR A 215 -26.90 -21.36 -24.28
C THR A 215 -26.50 -20.16 -25.12
N LYS A 216 -27.43 -19.65 -25.92
CA LYS A 216 -27.29 -18.33 -26.58
C LYS A 216 -27.09 -17.25 -25.51
N ALA A 217 -26.30 -16.21 -25.80
CA ALA A 217 -25.90 -15.20 -24.81
C ALA A 217 -27.09 -14.55 -24.06
N GLY A 218 -28.24 -14.37 -24.71
CA GLY A 218 -29.46 -13.83 -24.09
C GLY A 218 -30.28 -14.83 -23.26
N GLU A 219 -29.91 -16.11 -23.26
CA GLU A 219 -30.62 -17.20 -22.58
C GLU A 219 -29.84 -17.78 -21.38
N LYS A 220 -28.63 -17.29 -21.11
CA LYS A 220 -27.81 -17.72 -19.98
C LYS A 220 -28.41 -17.24 -18.67
N ASN A 221 -29.14 -18.12 -17.98
CA ASN A 221 -29.52 -17.92 -16.58
C ASN A 221 -29.32 -19.23 -15.80
N TRP A 222 -29.07 -19.10 -14.49
CA TRP A 222 -28.82 -20.24 -13.60
C TRP A 222 -29.96 -21.27 -13.64
N GLY A 223 -31.21 -20.84 -13.82
CA GLY A 223 -32.36 -21.74 -13.92
C GLY A 223 -32.39 -22.62 -15.17
N LYS A 224 -31.84 -22.15 -16.31
CA LYS A 224 -31.67 -22.95 -17.53
C LYS A 224 -30.45 -23.87 -17.46
N ILE A 225 -29.34 -23.39 -16.89
CA ILE A 225 -28.10 -24.15 -16.73
C ILE A 225 -28.27 -25.34 -15.78
N LEU A 226 -29.12 -25.20 -14.75
CA LEU A 226 -29.35 -26.23 -13.74
C LEU A 226 -30.46 -27.23 -14.08
N LYS A 227 -31.22 -27.01 -15.17
CA LYS A 227 -32.23 -27.97 -15.61
C LYS A 227 -31.53 -29.15 -16.32
N LYS A 228 -31.67 -30.34 -15.72
CA LYS A 228 -31.27 -31.63 -16.30
C LYS A 228 -32.07 -31.95 -17.55
#